data_AF-A0A967HFY9-F1
#
_entry.id   AF-A0A967HFY9-F1
#
_cell.length_a   1.000
_cell.length_b   1.000
_cell.length_c   1.000
_cell.angle_alpha   90.00
_cell.angle_beta   90.00
_cell.angle_gamma   90.00
#
_symmetry.space_group_name_H-M   'P 1'
#
loop_
_entity.id
_entity.type
_entity.pdbx_description
1 polymer ?
#
loop_
_entity_poly.entity_id
_entity_poly.type
_entity_poly.pdbx_seq_one_letter_code
_entity_poly.pdbx_strand_id
1 'polypeptide(L)'
;EPLVADFGIALAVGAAGGSRLTETGLSVGTPYYMSPEQATGDQVVGPASDTYALACVLYEMLVGEPPYPGSTAQAVLGKIIQGVPVSATAVRKTIPLHV
;
A
#
# COMPACT_ATOMS: atom_id res chain seq x y z
N GLU A 1 -0.07 23.83 2.95
CA GLU A 1 0.66 22.99 1.97
C GLU A 1 0.74 21.56 2.50
N PRO A 2 0.69 20.52 1.65
CA PRO A 2 0.91 19.15 2.11
C PRO A 2 2.35 18.98 2.60
N LEU A 3 2.53 18.25 3.70
CA LEU A 3 3.82 17.91 4.29
C LEU A 3 3.87 16.39 4.51
N VAL A 4 4.96 15.75 4.09
CA VAL A 4 5.23 14.34 4.40
C VAL A 4 5.99 14.27 5.72
N ALA A 5 5.54 13.39 6.62
CA ALA A 5 6.13 13.17 7.94
C ALA A 5 6.33 11.67 8.22
N ASP A 6 6.93 11.33 9.37
CA ASP A 6 7.08 9.95 9.87
C ASP A 6 7.97 8.98 9.08
N PHE A 7 9.06 9.48 8.50
CA PHE A 7 10.09 8.68 7.81
C PHE A 7 10.72 7.55 8.66
N GLY A 8 10.60 7.61 10.00
CA GLY A 8 11.18 6.61 10.92
C GLY A 8 10.49 5.24 10.89
N ILE A 9 9.23 5.17 10.47
CA ILE A 9 8.48 3.89 10.38
C ILE A 9 8.90 3.10 9.13
N ALA A 10 9.28 3.80 8.05
CA ALA A 10 9.72 3.19 6.80
C ALA A 10 10.94 2.25 6.99
N LEU A 11 11.89 2.66 7.84
CA LEU A 11 13.08 1.86 8.14
C LEU A 11 12.75 0.62 9.01
N ALA A 12 11.83 0.75 9.95
CA ALA A 12 11.42 -0.35 10.83
C ALA A 12 10.66 -1.46 10.08
N VAL A 13 9.83 -1.08 9.10
CA VAL A 13 9.10 -2.03 8.24
C VAL A 13 10.05 -2.71 7.25
N GLY A 14 11.01 -1.97 6.66
CA GLY A 14 12.04 -2.54 5.78
C GLY A 14 12.98 -3.52 6.51
N ALA A 15 13.38 -3.21 7.74
CA ALA A 15 14.22 -4.10 8.55
C ALA A 15 13.47 -5.34 9.10
N ALA A 16 12.14 -5.29 9.18
CA ALA A 16 11.31 -6.39 9.65
C ALA A 16 10.95 -7.41 8.55
N GLY A 17 11.51 -7.26 7.34
CA GLY A 17 11.30 -8.10 6.16
C GLY A 17 11.19 -9.59 6.50
N GLY A 18 9.96 -10.11 6.49
CA GLY A 18 9.66 -11.53 6.42
C GLY A 18 9.23 -12.24 7.71
N SER A 19 9.69 -11.87 8.91
CA SER A 19 9.51 -12.77 10.09
C SER A 19 8.99 -12.14 11.39
N ARG A 20 8.86 -10.80 11.48
CA ARG A 20 8.56 -10.15 12.78
C ARG A 20 7.28 -9.31 12.82
N LEU A 21 6.40 -9.45 11.84
CA LEU A 21 5.15 -8.69 11.84
C LEU A 21 4.16 -9.14 12.95
N THR A 22 4.39 -10.30 13.59
CA THR A 22 3.48 -10.86 14.59
C THR A 22 4.07 -10.98 16.01
N GLU A 23 5.35 -10.66 16.25
CA GLU A 23 6.04 -11.08 17.48
C GLU A 23 6.22 -9.98 18.55
N THR A 24 6.07 -8.69 18.21
CA THR A 24 6.40 -7.60 19.15
C THR A 24 5.23 -6.69 19.54
N GLY A 25 3.98 -7.14 19.42
CA GLY A 25 2.83 -6.39 19.96
C GLY A 25 2.54 -5.04 19.28
N LEU A 26 3.25 -4.71 18.20
CA LEU A 26 2.89 -3.65 17.27
C LEU A 26 1.84 -4.23 16.33
N SER A 27 0.57 -3.93 16.61
CA SER A 27 -0.50 -4.12 15.64
C SER A 27 -0.24 -3.16 14.47
N VAL A 28 0.66 -3.54 13.56
CA VAL A 28 0.83 -2.85 12.28
C VAL A 28 -0.52 -3.00 11.59
N GLY A 29 -1.23 -1.89 11.39
CA GLY A 29 -2.54 -1.88 10.74
C GLY A 29 -2.48 -2.52 9.35
N THR A 30 -3.63 -2.63 8.70
CA THR A 30 -3.72 -3.24 7.37
C THR A 30 -2.80 -2.51 6.36
N PRO A 31 -1.94 -3.21 5.60
CA PRO A 31 -0.87 -2.60 4.80
C PRO A 31 -1.37 -2.07 3.44
N TYR A 32 -2.33 -1.14 3.46
CA TYR A 32 -3.03 -0.68 2.24
C TYR A 32 -2.15 -0.02 1.18
N TYR A 33 -1.00 0.54 1.57
CA TYR A 33 -0.10 1.29 0.68
C TYR A 33 1.22 0.57 0.40
N MET A 34 1.35 -0.68 0.85
CA MET A 34 2.56 -1.48 0.65
C MET A 34 2.67 -1.90 -0.82
N SER A 35 3.87 -1.75 -1.39
CA SER A 35 4.17 -2.20 -2.76
C SER A 35 4.27 -3.74 -2.85
N PRO A 36 4.10 -4.34 -4.05
CA PRO A 36 4.25 -5.78 -4.24
C PRO A 36 5.60 -6.31 -3.78
N GLU A 37 6.69 -5.61 -4.08
CA GLU A 37 8.06 -5.99 -3.68
C GLU A 37 8.23 -5.98 -2.15
N GLN A 38 7.59 -5.04 -1.44
CA GLN A 38 7.55 -5.05 0.02
C GLN A 38 6.67 -6.18 0.55
N ALA A 39 5.53 -6.45 -0.08
CA ALA A 39 4.59 -7.50 0.32
C ALA A 39 5.17 -8.91 0.14
N THR A 40 6.03 -9.12 -0.87
CA THR A 40 6.76 -10.38 -1.07
C THR A 40 8.02 -10.50 -0.20
N GLY A 41 8.39 -9.45 0.53
CA GLY A 41 9.61 -9.42 1.35
C GLY A 41 10.89 -9.42 0.51
N ASP A 42 10.85 -8.78 -0.67
CA ASP A 42 12.04 -8.63 -1.51
C ASP A 42 13.11 -7.85 -0.74
N GLN A 43 14.38 -8.24 -0.93
CA GLN A 43 15.51 -7.61 -0.26
C GLN A 43 15.84 -6.23 -0.86
N VAL A 44 15.40 -5.99 -2.09
CA VAL A 44 15.65 -4.74 -2.82
C VAL A 44 14.36 -3.95 -2.96
N VAL A 45 14.07 -3.14 -1.93
CA VAL A 45 12.98 -2.14 -1.95
C VAL A 45 13.59 -0.79 -2.33
N GLY A 46 13.03 -0.13 -3.35
CA GLY A 46 13.59 1.08 -3.94
C GLY A 46 12.55 2.20 -4.14
N PRO A 47 12.94 3.32 -4.79
CA PRO A 47 12.05 4.48 -5.00
C PRO A 47 10.74 4.18 -5.75
N ALA A 48 10.67 3.05 -6.48
CA ALA A 48 9.44 2.57 -7.11
C ALA A 48 8.34 2.25 -6.08
N SER A 49 8.72 1.80 -4.87
CA SER A 49 7.77 1.51 -3.79
C SER A 49 7.07 2.77 -3.28
N ASP A 50 7.78 3.91 -3.23
CA ASP A 50 7.19 5.20 -2.87
C ASP A 50 6.24 5.70 -3.97
N THR A 51 6.60 5.48 -5.23
CA THR A 51 5.72 5.81 -6.38
C THR A 51 4.44 5.00 -6.34
N TYR A 52 4.55 3.71 -6.00
CA TYR A 52 3.40 2.83 -5.81
C TYR A 52 2.51 3.31 -4.65
N ALA A 53 3.10 3.61 -3.49
CA ALA A 53 2.36 4.11 -2.33
C ALA A 53 1.61 5.42 -2.65
N LEU A 54 2.27 6.34 -3.37
CA LEU A 54 1.65 7.58 -3.83
C LEU A 54 0.48 7.33 -4.80
N ALA A 55 0.61 6.37 -5.72
CA ALA A 55 -0.47 5.97 -6.62
C ALA A 55 -1.67 5.39 -5.85
N CYS A 56 -1.43 4.61 -4.79
CA CYS A 56 -2.49 4.12 -3.90
C CYS A 56 -3.21 5.26 -3.18
N VAL A 57 -2.47 6.26 -2.68
CA VAL A 57 -3.06 7.46 -2.05
C VAL A 57 -3.89 8.26 -3.06
N LEU A 58 -3.38 8.46 -4.29
CA LEU A 58 -4.12 9.12 -5.35
C LEU A 58 -5.43 8.38 -5.68
N TYR A 59 -5.35 7.06 -5.85
CA TYR A 59 -6.52 6.21 -6.08
C TYR A 59 -7.56 6.40 -4.98
N GLU A 60 -7.15 6.35 -3.72
CA GLU A 60 -8.05 6.51 -2.58
C GLU A 60 -8.69 7.91 -2.53
N MET A 61 -7.95 8.97 -2.83
CA MET A 61 -8.52 10.32 -2.89
C MET A 61 -9.58 10.45 -3.98
N LEU A 62 -9.45 9.71 -5.09
CA LEU A 62 -10.39 9.75 -6.20
C LEU A 62 -11.63 8.89 -5.96
N VAL A 63 -11.42 7.71 -5.38
CA VAL A 63 -12.40 6.63 -5.27
C VAL A 63 -13.08 6.59 -3.88
N GLY A 64 -12.40 7.05 -2.84
CA GLY A 64 -12.85 7.06 -1.45
C GLY A 64 -12.40 5.86 -0.61
N GLU A 65 -11.72 4.88 -1.22
CA GLU A 65 -11.16 3.69 -0.56
C GLU A 65 -9.83 3.27 -1.22
N PRO A 66 -8.91 2.60 -0.50
CA PRO A 66 -7.64 2.15 -1.07
C PRO A 66 -7.86 1.14 -2.20
N PRO A 67 -6.88 0.95 -3.10
CA PRO A 67 -7.03 0.07 -4.26
C PRO A 67 -7.26 -1.40 -3.90
N TYR A 68 -6.81 -1.82 -2.72
CA TYR A 68 -6.97 -3.19 -2.20
C TYR A 68 -7.61 -3.17 -0.80
N PRO A 69 -8.94 -3.01 -0.70
CA PRO A 69 -9.62 -3.04 0.59
C PRO A 69 -9.64 -4.45 1.19
N GLY A 70 -9.63 -4.58 2.51
CA GLY A 70 -9.70 -5.89 3.17
C GLY A 70 -9.78 -5.77 4.69
N SER A 71 -10.44 -6.74 5.32
CA SER A 71 -10.64 -6.78 6.77
C SER A 71 -9.44 -7.32 7.54
N THR A 72 -8.47 -7.93 6.86
CA THR A 72 -7.24 -8.49 7.47
C THR A 72 -6.02 -8.12 6.64
N ALA A 73 -4.85 -8.06 7.29
CA ALA A 73 -3.58 -7.79 6.63
C ALA A 73 -3.29 -8.84 5.54
N GLN A 74 -3.54 -10.11 5.81
CA GLN A 74 -3.32 -11.22 4.88
C GLN A 74 -4.20 -11.10 3.62
N ALA A 75 -5.46 -10.68 3.78
CA ALA A 75 -6.36 -10.48 2.64
C ALA A 75 -5.87 -9.33 1.73
N VAL A 76 -5.36 -8.25 2.33
CA VAL A 76 -4.82 -7.11 1.57
C VAL A 76 -3.50 -7.48 0.90
N LEU A 77 -2.57 -8.14 1.60
CA LEU A 77 -1.32 -8.63 1.02
C LEU A 77 -1.55 -9.56 -0.17
N GLY A 78 -2.51 -10.49 -0.05
CA GLY A 78 -2.86 -11.39 -1.16
C GLY A 78 -3.34 -10.64 -2.41
N LYS A 79 -4.14 -9.58 -2.23
CA LYS A 79 -4.61 -8.73 -3.34
C LYS A 79 -3.50 -7.88 -3.95
N ILE A 80 -2.61 -7.32 -3.12
CA ILE A 80 -1.44 -6.56 -3.58
C ILE A 80 -0.55 -7.44 -4.47
N ILE A 81 -0.29 -8.68 -4.04
CA ILE A 81 0.54 -9.64 -4.80
C ILE A 81 -0.14 -10.03 -6.13
N GLN A 82 -1.48 -10.09 -6.17
CA GLN A 82 -2.21 -10.34 -7.42
C GLN A 82 -2.15 -9.16 -8.39
N GLY A 83 -2.04 -7.91 -7.90
CA GLY A 83 -1.73 -6.74 -8.71
C GLY A 83 -2.85 -6.24 -9.64
N VAL A 84 -4.11 -6.60 -9.38
CA VAL A 84 -5.25 -6.19 -10.21
C VAL A 84 -6.22 -5.31 -9.41
N PRO A 85 -5.98 -3.99 -9.32
CA PRO A 85 -6.93 -3.08 -8.68
C PRO A 85 -8.14 -2.84 -9.59
N VAL A 86 -9.28 -2.48 -9.00
CA VAL A 86 -10.44 -2.03 -9.77
C VAL A 86 -10.09 -0.70 -10.44
N SER A 87 -10.54 -0.46 -11.67
CA SER A 87 -10.31 0.83 -12.33
C SER A 87 -11.05 1.95 -11.60
N ALA A 88 -10.37 3.07 -11.31
CA ALA A 88 -10.98 4.22 -10.64
C ALA A 88 -12.21 4.75 -11.41
N THR A 89 -12.14 4.79 -12.75
CA THR A 89 -13.25 5.21 -13.62
C THR A 89 -14.44 4.25 -13.59
N ALA A 90 -14.20 2.96 -13.30
CA ALA A 90 -15.26 1.97 -13.12
C ALA A 90 -16.00 2.19 -11.80
N VAL A 91 -15.31 2.65 -10.74
CA VAL A 91 -15.94 2.96 -9.46
C VAL A 91 -16.65 4.33 -9.50
N ARG A 92 -16.00 5.35 -10.07
CA ARG A 92 -16.52 6.71 -10.13
C ARG A 92 -16.41 7.28 -11.54
N LYS A 93 -17.54 7.29 -12.25
CA LYS A 93 -17.66 7.75 -13.65
C LYS A 93 -17.30 9.22 -13.89
N THR A 94 -17.24 10.05 -12.85
CA THR A 94 -16.84 11.46 -12.98
C THR A 94 -15.33 11.66 -13.05
N ILE A 95 -14.54 10.61 -12.81
CA ILE A 95 -13.09 10.65 -12.97
C ILE A 95 -12.76 10.62 -14.48
N PRO A 96 -11.94 11.55 -14.99
CA PRO A 96 -11.51 11.54 -16.39
C PRO A 96 -10.71 10.28 -16.75
N LEU A 97 -10.78 9.85 -18.01
CA LEU A 97 -10.08 8.64 -18.50
C LEU A 97 -8.54 8.72 -18.48
N HIS A 98 -7.98 9.92 -18.31
CA HIS A 98 -6.53 10.18 -18.38
C HIS A 98 -5.93 10.61 -17.04
N VAL A 99 -6.65 10.35 -15.94
CA VAL A 99 -6.10 10.42 -14.58
C VAL A 99 -5.47 9.09 -14.23
#